data_AF-A0A3N9PB27-F1
#
_entry.id   AF-A0A3N9PB27-F1
#
_cell.length_a   1.000
_cell.length_b   1.000
_cell.length_c   1.000
_cell.angle_alpha   90.00
_cell.angle_beta   90.00
_cell.angle_gamma   90.00
#
_symmetry.space_group_name_H-M   'P 1'
#
loop_
_entity.id
_entity.type
_entity.pdbx_description
1 polymer ?
#
loop_
_entity_poly.entity_id
_entity_poly.type
_entity_poly.pdbx_seq_one_letter_code
_entity_poly.pdbx_strand_id
1 'polypeptide(L)'
;MNLVDKKKKAAELVALMKQNEPIWKPGSDQHHLKRRKRKGHLPDDFTLDNYNSLIRNLCTSDEHEAYVYHLQGFDQDYYVFGDGGYWIAIIGENGVMETAFPPDSYSDYLAPEDGYQLLGTIKEVLRYV
;
A
#
# COMPACT_ATOMS: atom_id res chain seq x y z
N MET A 1 -12.56 -3.28 -13.10
CA MET A 1 -13.03 -1.88 -13.00
C MET A 1 -12.45 -1.01 -14.12
N ASN A 2 -13.14 0.06 -14.55
CA ASN A 2 -12.52 1.06 -15.43
C ASN A 2 -11.53 1.94 -14.64
N LEU A 3 -10.74 2.79 -15.31
CA LEU A 3 -9.70 3.60 -14.64
C LEU A 3 -10.28 4.61 -13.64
N VAL A 4 -11.44 5.21 -13.93
CA VAL A 4 -12.10 6.16 -13.02
C VAL A 4 -12.54 5.44 -11.74
N ASP A 5 -13.15 4.27 -11.87
CA ASP A 5 -13.57 3.45 -10.72
C ASP A 5 -12.37 3.00 -9.88
N LYS A 6 -11.26 2.66 -10.53
CA LYS A 6 -10.01 2.32 -9.84
C LYS A 6 -9.47 3.50 -9.03
N LYS A 7 -9.48 4.72 -9.58
CA LYS A 7 -9.06 5.94 -8.85
C LYS A 7 -10.00 6.28 -7.71
N LYS A 8 -11.31 6.13 -7.88
CA LYS A 8 -12.31 6.26 -6.81
C LYS A 8 -12.02 5.32 -5.66
N LYS A 9 -11.82 4.03 -5.96
CA LYS A 9 -11.49 3.03 -4.96
C LYS A 9 -10.18 3.34 -4.22
N ALA A 10 -9.13 3.77 -4.94
CA ALA A 10 -7.90 4.21 -4.29
C ALA A 10 -8.17 5.38 -3.32
N ALA A 11 -8.98 6.36 -3.72
CA ALA A 11 -9.34 7.49 -2.85
C ALA A 11 -10.15 7.07 -1.60
N GLU A 12 -11.07 6.10 -1.75
CA GLU A 12 -11.78 5.50 -0.62
C GLU A 12 -10.82 4.81 0.37
N LEU A 13 -9.83 4.07 -0.13
CA LEU A 13 -8.80 3.44 0.69
C LEU A 13 -7.93 4.48 1.41
N VAL A 14 -7.54 5.56 0.73
CA VAL A 14 -6.84 6.69 1.37
C VAL A 14 -7.69 7.28 2.49
N ALA A 15 -8.99 7.50 2.25
CA ALA A 15 -9.90 8.02 3.27
C ALA A 15 -10.03 7.07 4.47
N LEU A 16 -10.12 5.76 4.22
CA LEU A 16 -10.13 4.73 5.27
C LEU A 16 -8.86 4.80 6.13
N MET A 17 -7.68 4.91 5.50
CA MET A 17 -6.37 4.99 6.18
C MET A 17 -6.16 6.29 6.96
N LYS A 18 -6.83 7.39 6.56
CA LYS A 18 -6.84 8.65 7.33
C LYS A 18 -7.65 8.55 8.62
N GLN A 19 -8.66 7.68 8.66
CA GLN A 19 -9.61 7.58 9.77
C GLN A 19 -9.33 6.39 10.71
N ASN A 20 -8.59 5.38 10.25
CA ASN A 20 -8.42 4.12 10.96
C ASN A 20 -6.95 3.70 11.01
N GLU A 21 -6.63 2.79 11.93
CA GLU A 21 -5.40 2.01 11.86
C GLU A 21 -5.47 1.00 10.70
N PRO A 22 -4.32 0.58 10.14
CA PRO A 22 -4.29 -0.45 9.10
C PRO A 22 -4.98 -1.74 9.57
N ILE A 23 -5.94 -2.22 8.77
CA ILE A 23 -6.70 -3.44 9.08
C ILE A 23 -5.95 -4.64 8.52
N TRP A 24 -5.50 -5.53 9.39
CA TRP A 24 -4.78 -6.74 9.01
C TRP A 24 -5.62 -7.99 9.18
N LYS A 25 -5.30 -9.04 8.42
CA LYS A 25 -5.72 -10.41 8.74
C LYS A 25 -5.16 -10.78 10.13
N PRO A 26 -5.89 -11.56 10.96
CA PRO A 26 -5.46 -11.87 12.32
C PRO A 26 -4.03 -12.40 12.42
N GLY A 27 -3.17 -11.68 13.16
CA GLY A 27 -1.77 -12.02 13.39
C GLY A 27 -0.80 -11.70 12.24
N SER A 28 -1.29 -11.26 11.08
CA SER A 28 -0.44 -10.91 9.94
C SER A 28 0.41 -9.67 10.22
N ASP A 29 -0.13 -8.71 10.94
CA ASP A 29 0.53 -7.48 11.38
C ASP A 29 1.86 -7.78 12.12
N GLN A 30 1.80 -8.64 13.13
CA GLN A 30 2.94 -9.09 13.94
C GLN A 30 3.90 -9.93 13.10
N HIS A 31 3.38 -10.79 12.22
CA HIS A 31 4.19 -11.59 11.31
C HIS A 31 5.03 -10.70 10.38
N HIS A 32 4.41 -9.69 9.76
CA HIS A 32 5.09 -8.78 8.85
C HIS A 32 6.10 -7.88 9.57
N LEU A 33 5.75 -7.33 10.74
CA LEU A 33 6.68 -6.55 11.58
C LEU A 33 7.93 -7.38 11.93
N LYS A 34 7.76 -8.57 12.48
CA LYS A 34 8.88 -9.47 12.84
C LYS A 34 9.74 -9.79 11.62
N ARG A 35 9.11 -10.05 10.47
CA ARG A 35 9.82 -10.32 9.22
C ARG A 35 10.63 -9.11 8.74
N ARG A 36 10.11 -7.88 8.87
CA ARG A 36 10.82 -6.65 8.48
C ARG A 36 12.01 -6.39 9.38
N LYS A 37 11.87 -6.53 10.70
CA LYS A 37 12.98 -6.44 11.67
C LYS A 37 14.09 -7.44 11.36
N ARG A 38 13.73 -8.72 11.21
CA ARG A 38 14.70 -9.80 10.90
C ARG A 38 15.48 -9.56 9.60
N LYS A 39 14.86 -8.89 8.62
CA LYS A 39 15.53 -8.53 7.36
C LYS A 39 16.38 -7.25 7.47
N GLY A 40 16.42 -6.60 8.63
CA GLY A 40 17.11 -5.32 8.82
C GLY A 40 16.38 -4.13 8.16
N HIS A 41 15.11 -4.30 7.77
CA HIS A 41 14.34 -3.23 7.14
C HIS A 41 13.78 -2.24 8.18
N LEU A 42 13.68 -2.67 9.43
CA LEU A 42 13.21 -1.87 10.56
C LEU A 42 14.14 -2.08 11.76
N PRO A 43 14.30 -1.07 12.63
CA PRO A 43 14.97 -1.21 13.92
C PRO A 43 14.36 -2.32 14.80
N ASP A 44 15.17 -2.91 15.68
CA ASP A 44 14.72 -3.98 16.57
C ASP A 44 13.71 -3.51 17.62
N ASP A 45 13.72 -2.23 17.98
CA ASP A 45 12.78 -1.60 18.91
C ASP A 45 11.49 -1.10 18.25
N PHE A 46 11.37 -1.16 16.93
CA PHE A 46 10.20 -0.65 16.19
C PHE A 46 8.90 -1.33 16.63
N THR A 47 7.93 -0.58 17.16
CA THR A 47 6.68 -1.16 17.65
C THR A 47 5.68 -1.40 16.52
N LEU A 48 4.57 -2.10 16.84
CA LEU A 48 3.45 -2.22 15.90
C LEU A 48 2.86 -0.85 15.57
N ASP A 49 2.75 0.04 16.55
CA ASP A 49 2.24 1.40 16.35
C ASP A 49 3.15 2.22 15.43
N ASN A 50 4.48 2.06 15.56
CA ASN A 50 5.42 2.70 14.63
C ASN A 50 5.25 2.16 13.21
N TYR A 51 5.09 0.85 13.06
CA TYR A 51 4.90 0.22 11.76
C TYR A 51 3.59 0.63 11.10
N ASN A 52 2.50 0.64 11.85
CA ASN A 52 1.21 1.10 11.37
C ASN A 52 1.23 2.59 11.01
N SER A 53 1.96 3.42 11.77
CA SER A 53 2.14 4.83 11.45
C SER A 53 2.94 5.06 10.17
N LEU A 54 3.99 4.25 9.93
CA LEU A 54 4.71 4.24 8.66
C LEU A 54 3.76 3.90 7.50
N ILE A 55 2.95 2.85 7.64
CA ILE A 55 2.02 2.41 6.59
C ILE A 55 0.95 3.47 6.32
N ARG A 56 0.38 4.09 7.36
CA ARG A 56 -0.55 5.20 7.18
C ARG A 56 0.11 6.34 6.41
N ASN A 57 1.33 6.74 6.78
CA ASN A 57 2.06 7.78 6.05
C ASN A 57 2.26 7.40 4.57
N LEU A 58 2.61 6.15 4.25
CA LEU A 58 2.69 5.66 2.87
C LEU A 58 1.39 5.89 2.10
N CYS A 59 0.26 5.59 2.74
CA CYS A 59 -1.04 5.63 2.07
C CYS A 59 -1.68 7.03 2.03
N THR A 60 -1.24 7.98 2.87
CA THR A 60 -1.97 9.25 3.05
C THR A 60 -1.18 10.51 2.69
N SER A 61 0.13 10.41 2.43
CA SER A 61 0.97 11.55 2.06
C SER A 61 0.70 11.98 0.62
N ASP A 62 0.44 13.27 0.40
CA ASP A 62 -0.03 13.83 -0.88
C ASP A 62 0.87 13.51 -2.09
N GLU A 63 2.18 13.44 -1.88
CA GLU A 63 3.18 13.23 -2.94
C GLU A 63 3.47 11.75 -3.21
N HIS A 64 2.94 10.84 -2.38
CA HIS A 64 3.13 9.41 -2.59
C HIS A 64 2.29 8.91 -3.76
N GLU A 65 2.73 7.81 -4.34
CA GLU A 65 2.14 7.26 -5.55
C GLU A 65 1.15 6.16 -5.21
N ALA A 66 0.05 6.10 -5.97
CA ALA A 66 -0.92 5.02 -5.92
C ALA A 66 -0.86 4.22 -7.23
N TYR A 67 -0.82 2.91 -7.10
CA TYR A 67 -0.88 1.96 -8.21
C TYR A 67 -2.03 0.98 -7.98
N VAL A 68 -2.42 0.31 -9.05
CA VAL A 68 -3.30 -0.86 -8.98
C VAL A 68 -2.69 -2.01 -9.77
N TYR A 69 -2.87 -3.21 -9.24
CA TYR A 69 -2.46 -4.45 -9.84
C TYR A 69 -3.58 -5.47 -9.74
N HIS A 70 -3.77 -6.25 -10.80
CA HIS A 70 -4.71 -7.35 -10.81
C HIS A 70 -3.93 -8.65 -11.05
N LEU A 71 -3.90 -9.53 -10.05
CA LEU A 71 -3.27 -10.83 -10.18
C LEU A 71 -4.25 -11.78 -10.88
N GLN A 72 -3.85 -12.31 -12.04
CA GLN A 72 -4.69 -13.23 -12.81
C GLN A 72 -5.10 -14.43 -11.93
N GLY A 73 -6.41 -14.67 -11.83
CA GLY A 73 -6.99 -15.75 -11.00
C GLY A 73 -7.42 -15.32 -9.60
N PHE A 74 -7.31 -14.03 -9.25
CA PHE A 74 -7.87 -13.45 -8.04
C PHE A 74 -9.10 -12.62 -8.37
N ASP A 75 -10.10 -12.64 -7.49
CA ASP A 75 -11.39 -11.97 -7.71
C ASP A 75 -11.37 -10.47 -7.37
N GLN A 76 -10.24 -9.92 -6.95
CA GLN A 76 -10.11 -8.54 -6.48
C GLN A 76 -8.89 -7.82 -7.07
N ASP A 77 -9.00 -6.49 -7.16
CA ASP A 77 -7.86 -5.61 -7.43
C ASP A 77 -7.04 -5.37 -6.15
N TYR A 78 -5.73 -5.17 -6.32
CA TYR A 78 -4.81 -4.80 -5.25
C TYR A 78 -4.27 -3.40 -5.48
N TYR A 79 -4.30 -2.57 -4.44
CA TYR A 79 -3.83 -1.20 -4.46
C TYR A 79 -2.49 -1.10 -3.76
N VAL A 80 -1.53 -0.47 -4.43
CA VAL A 80 -0.18 -0.28 -3.89
C VAL A 80 0.06 1.20 -3.67
N PHE A 81 0.50 1.55 -2.47
CA PHE A 81 0.88 2.90 -2.08
C PHE A 81 2.37 2.94 -1.78
N GLY A 82 3.11 3.82 -2.44
CA GLY A 82 4.55 3.90 -2.30
C GLY A 82 5.07 5.31 -2.16
N ASP A 83 6.20 5.46 -1.47
CA ASP A 83 6.86 6.75 -1.24
C ASP A 83 7.69 7.26 -2.43
N GLY A 84 7.62 6.58 -3.57
CA GLY A 84 8.36 6.95 -4.77
C GLY A 84 9.81 6.46 -4.78
N GLY A 85 10.24 5.58 -3.87
CA GLY A 85 11.57 4.99 -4.01
C GLY A 85 12.02 3.95 -3.00
N TYR A 86 11.39 3.82 -1.83
CA TYR A 86 11.87 2.91 -0.80
C TYR A 86 10.81 1.99 -0.24
N TRP A 87 9.64 2.46 0.17
CA TRP A 87 8.61 1.62 0.78
C TRP A 87 7.34 1.54 -0.05
N ILE A 88 6.71 0.36 0.02
CA ILE A 88 5.36 0.14 -0.49
C ILE A 88 4.46 -0.50 0.57
N ALA A 89 3.16 -0.24 0.46
CA ALA A 89 2.08 -0.90 1.17
C ALA A 89 1.07 -1.44 0.15
N ILE A 90 0.64 -2.69 0.30
CA ILE A 90 -0.34 -3.35 -0.59
C ILE A 90 -1.60 -3.63 0.22
N ILE A 91 -2.74 -3.16 -0.30
CA ILE A 91 -4.07 -3.27 0.30
C ILE A 91 -4.99 -3.91 -0.74
N GLY A 92 -5.79 -4.90 -0.34
CA GLY A 92 -6.87 -5.40 -1.18
C GLY A 92 -7.95 -4.34 -1.37
N GLU A 93 -8.76 -4.46 -2.43
CA GLU A 93 -9.90 -3.54 -2.66
C GLU A 93 -10.90 -3.50 -1.49
N ASN A 94 -10.88 -4.52 -0.63
CA ASN A 94 -11.68 -4.64 0.59
C ASN A 94 -11.11 -3.84 1.79
N GLY A 95 -9.99 -3.13 1.63
CA GLY A 95 -9.36 -2.35 2.69
C GLY A 95 -8.50 -3.15 3.67
N VAL A 96 -8.30 -4.44 3.42
CA VAL A 96 -7.44 -5.29 4.26
C VAL A 96 -6.01 -5.27 3.73
N MET A 97 -5.07 -5.01 4.63
CA MET A 97 -3.63 -5.05 4.37
C MET A 97 -3.18 -6.45 3.95
N GLU A 98 -2.43 -6.51 2.85
CA GLU A 98 -1.75 -7.73 2.40
C GLU A 98 -0.28 -7.74 2.82
N THR A 99 0.41 -6.61 2.69
CA THR A 99 1.82 -6.48 3.09
C THR A 99 2.27 -5.02 3.11
N ALA A 100 3.38 -4.72 3.78
CA ALA A 100 4.14 -3.49 3.60
C ALA A 100 5.64 -3.76 3.76
N PHE A 101 6.46 -3.30 2.82
CA PHE A 101 7.89 -3.55 2.81
C PHE A 101 8.65 -2.63 1.86
N PRO A 102 9.97 -2.48 2.04
CA PRO A 102 10.83 -1.93 1.02
C PRO A 102 11.26 -3.01 0.03
N PRO A 103 10.90 -2.90 -1.26
CA PRO A 103 11.41 -3.79 -2.29
C PRO A 103 12.91 -3.54 -2.53
N ASP A 104 13.60 -4.51 -3.11
CA ASP A 104 15.02 -4.37 -3.46
C ASP A 104 15.22 -3.33 -4.58
N SER A 105 14.24 -3.23 -5.50
CA SER A 105 14.14 -2.21 -6.53
C SER A 105 12.69 -1.75 -6.66
N TYR A 106 12.42 -0.47 -6.38
CA TYR A 106 11.07 0.09 -6.39
C TYR A 106 10.48 0.13 -7.81
N SER A 107 11.26 0.64 -8.77
CA SER A 107 10.83 0.77 -10.17
C SER A 107 10.57 -0.58 -10.83
N ASP A 108 11.44 -1.57 -10.57
CA ASP A 108 11.29 -2.90 -11.16
C ASP A 108 10.11 -3.64 -10.54
N TYR A 109 9.89 -3.48 -9.22
CA TYR A 109 8.76 -4.12 -8.55
C TYR A 109 7.40 -3.58 -9.03
N LEU A 110 7.33 -2.30 -9.38
CA LEU A 110 6.10 -1.63 -9.83
C LEU A 110 6.08 -1.42 -11.36
N ALA A 111 6.79 -2.27 -12.10
CA ALA A 111 6.93 -2.18 -13.53
C ALA A 111 5.56 -2.37 -14.24
N PRO A 112 5.22 -1.52 -15.23
CA PRO A 112 4.02 -1.70 -16.04
C PRO A 112 3.97 -3.04 -16.78
N GLU A 113 5.12 -3.59 -17.13
CA GLU A 113 5.29 -4.90 -17.78
C GLU A 113 4.79 -6.05 -16.90
N ASP A 114 4.86 -5.89 -15.58
CA ASP A 114 4.34 -6.84 -14.59
C ASP A 114 2.86 -6.59 -14.25
N GLY A 115 2.20 -5.66 -14.94
CA GLY A 115 0.78 -5.37 -14.83
C GLY A 115 0.42 -4.30 -13.80
N TYR A 116 1.40 -3.61 -13.22
CA TYR A 116 1.16 -2.47 -12.35
C TYR A 116 0.72 -1.25 -13.16
N GLN A 117 -0.35 -0.62 -12.73
CA GLN A 117 -0.88 0.58 -13.36
C GLN A 117 -0.81 1.76 -12.39
N LEU A 118 0.00 2.77 -12.71
CA LEU A 118 0.04 4.02 -11.96
C LEU A 118 -1.30 4.75 -12.06
N LEU A 119 -1.88 5.10 -10.92
CA LEU A 119 -3.12 5.86 -10.81
C LEU A 119 -2.87 7.37 -10.66
N GLY A 120 -1.68 7.74 -10.21
CA GLY A 120 -1.23 9.11 -9.92
C GLY A 120 -0.75 9.23 -8.49
N THR A 121 -0.55 10.46 -8.02
CA THR A 121 -0.22 10.70 -6.61
C THR A 121 -1.47 10.63 -5.71
N ILE A 122 -1.29 10.50 -4.39
CA ILE A 122 -2.38 10.55 -3.41
C ILE A 122 -3.22 11.82 -3.60
N LYS A 123 -2.58 12.97 -3.81
CA LYS A 123 -3.25 14.25 -4.08
C LYS A 123 -4.10 14.23 -5.34
N GLU A 124 -3.68 13.51 -6.37
CA GLU A 124 -4.43 13.40 -7.63
C GLU A 124 -5.60 12.44 -7.51
N VAL A 125 -5.43 11.28 -6.88
CA VAL A 125 -6.52 10.31 -6.70
C VAL A 125 -7.62 10.85 -5.78
N LEU A 126 -7.28 11.68 -4.79
CA LEU A 126 -8.24 12.37 -3.93
C LEU A 126 -9.11 13.40 -4.66
N ARG A 127 -8.91 13.65 -5.96
CA ARG A 127 -9.83 14.46 -6.78
C ARG A 127 -11.02 13.67 -7.32
N TYR A 128 -11.06 12.36 -7.06
CA TYR A 128 -12.08 11.45 -7.58
C TYR A 128 -13.13 11.04 -6.53
N VAL A 129 -13.05 11.59 -5.31
CA VAL A 129 -14.08 11.42 -4.25
C VAL A 129 -15.26 12.36 -4.47
#